data_AF-A0A833QQY0-F1
#
_entry.id   AF-A0A833QQY0-F1
#
_cell.length_a   1.000
_cell.length_b   1.000
_cell.length_c   1.000
_cell.angle_alpha   90.00
_cell.angle_beta   90.00
_cell.angle_gamma   90.00
#
_symmetry.space_group_name_H-M   'P 1'
#
loop_
_entity.id
_entity.type
_entity.pdbx_description
1 polymer ?
#
loop_
_entity_poly.entity_id
_entity_poly.type
_entity_poly.pdbx_seq_one_letter_code
_entity_poly.pdbx_strand_id
1 'polypeptide(L)'
;MESRSRPPEQGSKQSNFLRPINPLCTNREKLLLLPRVPSNLRTYDSSRRDRGSPNLIDQIMDYWFYNEALKIVFPLLDGKDLAPCLLVCHQWRDIASDDYIWKFICTQKWPSIARKPPSGTTYHRLFATFSKPPLQPPLPLPCLSFNDLVFYIDLWSDETLIFSNAISASVLLVGLKMIPEGISDVLRSHLESTDCKMLLQVEPKITIPQGVTVTSSVLVARTDTDKMACIMHKSMFDYIDLTTSRAMSYDYLNFSPGHPFVSDIRAWVSLLILTKGRIGMDMDMFGLEIDFCDAANSENEILWLLDMLDWK
;
A
#
# COMPACT_ATOMS: atom_id res chain seq x y z
N MET A 1 -46.01 48.00 1.68
CA MET A 1 -44.95 47.73 0.67
C MET A 1 -43.70 47.47 1.49
N GLU A 2 -43.10 46.29 1.61
CA GLU A 2 -43.15 45.00 0.93
C GLU A 2 -43.03 43.90 2.03
N SER A 3 -43.96 42.96 2.19
CA SER A 3 -44.07 41.66 1.50
C SER A 3 -42.78 40.85 1.38
N ARG A 4 -42.65 39.91 2.34
CA ARG A 4 -41.84 38.69 2.35
C ARG A 4 -41.61 38.08 0.96
N SER A 5 -40.36 37.74 0.66
CA SER A 5 -40.02 36.78 -0.38
C SER A 5 -39.03 35.76 0.19
N ARG A 6 -39.52 34.53 0.40
CA ARG A 6 -38.70 33.33 0.61
C ARG A 6 -38.10 32.91 -0.74
N PRO A 7 -36.85 32.41 -0.79
CA PRO A 7 -36.37 31.70 -1.96
C PRO A 7 -36.94 30.26 -2.01
N PRO A 8 -36.98 29.66 -3.22
CA PRO A 8 -37.82 28.51 -3.54
C PRO A 8 -37.17 27.17 -3.19
N GLU A 9 -38.04 26.21 -2.86
CA GLU A 9 -37.75 24.78 -2.90
C GLU A 9 -37.39 24.38 -4.33
N GLN A 10 -36.21 23.81 -4.52
CA GLN A 10 -35.88 23.00 -5.69
C GLN A 10 -35.46 21.61 -5.22
N GLY A 11 -36.28 20.63 -5.61
CA GLY A 11 -36.08 19.23 -5.31
C GLY A 11 -34.84 18.68 -6.01
N SER A 12 -33.88 18.21 -5.22
CA SER A 12 -32.87 17.27 -5.66
C SER A 12 -33.34 15.85 -5.37
N LYS A 13 -33.74 15.14 -6.43
CA LYS A 13 -33.68 13.68 -6.46
C LYS A 13 -32.22 13.29 -6.30
N GLN A 14 -31.84 12.68 -5.18
CA GLN A 14 -30.63 11.87 -5.11
C GLN A 14 -30.80 10.76 -4.07
N SER A 15 -30.93 9.55 -4.63
CA SER A 15 -30.51 8.26 -4.09
C SER A 15 -30.59 8.06 -2.58
N ASN A 16 -31.61 7.30 -2.16
CA ASN A 16 -31.49 6.42 -1.02
C ASN A 16 -30.19 5.63 -1.14
N PHE A 17 -29.18 5.96 -0.34
CA PHE A 17 -28.08 5.07 -0.04
C PHE A 17 -28.67 3.84 0.63
N LEU A 18 -28.94 2.81 -0.15
CA LEU A 18 -29.03 1.46 0.36
C LEU A 18 -27.70 1.20 1.07
N ARG A 19 -27.79 0.99 2.38
CA ARG A 19 -26.71 0.43 3.20
C ARG A 19 -26.10 -0.76 2.45
N PRO A 20 -24.78 -0.99 2.53
CA PRO A 20 -24.23 -2.27 2.11
C PRO A 20 -24.90 -3.34 2.97
N ILE A 21 -25.79 -4.11 2.38
CA ILE A 21 -26.20 -5.39 2.93
C ILE A 21 -24.96 -6.25 2.79
N ASN A 22 -24.31 -6.57 3.91
CA ASN A 22 -23.30 -7.61 3.99
C ASN A 22 -23.80 -8.86 3.25
N PRO A 23 -23.11 -9.37 2.22
CA PRO A 23 -23.25 -10.76 1.86
C PRO A 23 -22.20 -11.52 2.66
N LEU A 24 -22.42 -11.64 3.98
CA LEU A 24 -21.86 -12.77 4.72
C LEU A 24 -22.72 -13.98 4.38
N CYS A 25 -22.56 -14.48 3.16
CA CYS A 25 -22.84 -15.87 2.83
C CYS A 25 -21.57 -16.38 2.15
N THR A 26 -20.69 -16.98 2.96
CA THR A 26 -19.59 -17.79 2.45
C THR A 26 -20.14 -18.83 1.47
N ASN A 27 -19.45 -19.04 0.34
CA ASN A 27 -19.78 -20.01 -0.72
C ASN A 27 -20.02 -21.45 -0.21
N ARG A 28 -19.66 -21.74 1.05
CA ARG A 28 -19.94 -23.01 1.74
C ARG A 28 -21.42 -23.32 1.91
N GLU A 29 -22.31 -22.32 1.98
CA GLU A 29 -23.75 -22.54 2.19
C GLU A 29 -24.52 -22.80 0.89
N LYS A 30 -24.02 -22.38 -0.27
CA LYS A 30 -24.66 -22.67 -1.57
C LYS A 30 -24.46 -24.11 -2.03
N LEU A 31 -23.42 -24.79 -1.55
CA LEU A 31 -23.16 -26.22 -1.80
C LEU A 31 -24.12 -27.15 -1.02
N LEU A 32 -24.87 -26.63 -0.04
CA LEU A 32 -25.82 -27.43 0.76
C LEU A 32 -27.20 -27.59 0.10
N LEU A 33 -27.45 -26.93 -1.04
CA LEU A 33 -28.71 -27.03 -1.80
C LEU A 33 -28.61 -27.94 -3.03
N LEU A 34 -27.46 -28.58 -3.27
CA LEU A 34 -27.36 -29.63 -4.27
C LEU A 34 -28.02 -30.91 -3.72
N PRO A 35 -28.77 -31.67 -4.54
CA PRO A 35 -29.29 -32.97 -4.12
C PRO A 35 -28.13 -33.84 -3.64
N ARG A 36 -28.28 -34.45 -2.44
CA ARG A 36 -27.28 -35.37 -1.87
C ARG A 36 -27.01 -36.47 -2.88
N VAL A 37 -25.79 -36.49 -3.43
CA VAL A 37 -25.27 -37.64 -4.18
C VAL A 37 -25.31 -38.85 -3.22
N PRO A 38 -25.87 -40.00 -3.62
CA PRO A 38 -25.88 -41.19 -2.77
C PRO A 38 -24.45 -41.58 -2.39
N SER A 39 -24.24 -41.87 -1.11
CA SER A 39 -22.94 -42.18 -0.47
C SER A 39 -22.28 -43.49 -0.94
N ASN A 40 -22.64 -44.01 -2.12
CA ASN A 40 -22.22 -45.32 -2.61
C ASN A 40 -21.37 -45.22 -3.88
N LEU A 41 -20.48 -44.23 -3.97
CA LEU A 41 -19.42 -44.24 -4.98
C LEU A 41 -18.15 -44.82 -4.35
N ARG A 42 -18.01 -46.13 -4.50
CA ARG A 42 -16.73 -46.82 -4.31
C ARG A 42 -15.68 -46.13 -5.19
N THR A 43 -14.57 -45.74 -4.59
CA THR A 43 -13.29 -45.60 -5.29
C THR A 43 -13.09 -46.84 -6.15
N TYR A 44 -12.86 -46.64 -7.45
CA TYR A 44 -12.58 -47.72 -8.40
C TYR A 44 -11.21 -48.32 -8.06
N ASP A 45 -11.20 -49.26 -7.11
CA ASP A 45 -10.07 -50.10 -6.77
C ASP A 45 -9.95 -51.18 -7.85
N SER A 46 -8.86 -51.15 -8.61
CA SER A 46 -8.61 -52.01 -9.78
C SER A 46 -8.29 -53.47 -9.42
N SER A 47 -8.69 -53.95 -8.24
CA SER A 47 -8.35 -55.29 -7.75
C SER A 47 -9.57 -56.02 -7.17
N ARG A 48 -10.54 -56.36 -8.04
CA ARG A 48 -11.49 -57.48 -7.80
C ARG A 48 -12.16 -57.92 -9.11
N ARG A 49 -11.82 -59.14 -9.55
CA ARG A 49 -12.54 -59.86 -10.61
C ARG A 49 -13.92 -60.29 -10.09
N ASP A 50 -14.90 -60.29 -11.00
CA ASP A 50 -16.26 -60.86 -10.92
C ASP A 50 -17.34 -60.15 -10.09
N ARG A 51 -18.13 -59.29 -10.76
CA ARG A 51 -19.44 -59.66 -11.33
C ARG A 51 -20.16 -58.43 -11.91
N GLY A 52 -20.52 -58.51 -13.20
CA GLY A 52 -21.37 -57.55 -13.92
C GLY A 52 -20.60 -56.42 -14.63
N SER A 53 -20.40 -56.53 -15.94
CA SER A 53 -20.06 -55.35 -16.75
C SER A 53 -21.13 -54.29 -16.52
N PRO A 54 -20.78 -53.06 -16.09
CA PRO A 54 -21.76 -51.99 -16.01
C PRO A 54 -22.32 -51.77 -17.42
N ASN A 55 -23.65 -51.74 -17.56
CA ASN A 55 -24.29 -51.53 -18.85
C ASN A 55 -23.68 -50.29 -19.50
N LEU A 56 -23.30 -50.40 -20.77
CA LEU A 56 -22.72 -49.30 -21.54
C LEU A 56 -23.61 -48.04 -21.49
N ILE A 57 -24.92 -48.25 -21.42
CA ILE A 57 -25.94 -47.21 -21.26
C ILE A 57 -25.82 -46.50 -19.91
N ASP A 58 -25.59 -47.21 -18.81
CA ASP A 58 -25.45 -46.62 -17.48
C ASP A 58 -24.15 -45.80 -17.38
N GLN A 59 -23.06 -46.28 -17.99
CA GLN A 59 -21.80 -45.51 -18.06
C GLN A 59 -21.93 -44.25 -18.93
N ILE A 60 -22.66 -44.34 -20.05
CA ILE A 60 -22.94 -43.19 -20.91
C ILE A 60 -23.86 -42.18 -20.20
N MET A 61 -24.87 -42.66 -19.47
CA MET A 61 -25.81 -41.83 -18.72
C MET A 61 -25.13 -41.12 -17.56
N ASP A 62 -24.29 -41.81 -16.80
CA ASP A 62 -23.48 -41.19 -15.74
C ASP A 62 -22.55 -40.14 -16.33
N TYR A 63 -21.79 -40.47 -17.39
CA TYR A 63 -20.88 -39.55 -18.07
C TYR A 63 -21.58 -38.29 -18.60
N TRP A 64 -22.78 -38.45 -19.16
CA TRP A 64 -23.62 -37.36 -19.64
C TRP A 64 -24.13 -36.49 -18.49
N PHE A 65 -24.60 -37.11 -17.40
CA PHE A 65 -25.08 -36.40 -16.22
C PHE A 65 -23.97 -35.58 -15.53
N TYR A 66 -22.74 -36.13 -15.44
CA TYR A 66 -21.59 -35.39 -14.93
C TYR A 66 -21.23 -34.18 -15.81
N ASN A 67 -21.34 -34.30 -17.14
CA ASN A 67 -21.04 -33.20 -18.06
C ASN A 67 -22.02 -32.03 -17.87
N GLU A 68 -23.32 -32.33 -17.81
CA GLU A 68 -24.36 -31.32 -17.60
C GLU A 68 -24.27 -30.68 -16.21
N ALA A 69 -23.91 -31.46 -15.18
CA ALA A 69 -23.67 -30.92 -13.85
C ALA A 69 -22.52 -29.90 -13.83
N LEU A 70 -21.39 -30.18 -14.51
CA LEU A 70 -20.26 -29.25 -14.58
C LEU A 70 -20.62 -27.95 -15.32
N LYS A 71 -21.44 -28.02 -16.38
CA LYS A 71 -21.96 -26.83 -17.08
C LYS A 71 -22.83 -25.94 -16.21
N ILE A 72 -23.48 -26.50 -15.18
CA ILE A 72 -24.26 -25.73 -14.20
C ILE A 72 -23.35 -25.17 -13.09
N VAL A 73 -22.36 -25.94 -12.65
CA VAL A 73 -21.50 -25.59 -11.52
C VAL A 73 -20.44 -24.55 -11.91
N PHE A 74 -19.75 -24.73 -13.04
CA PHE A 74 -18.62 -23.86 -13.42
C PHE A 74 -18.99 -22.37 -13.56
N PRO A 75 -20.17 -21.99 -14.10
CA PRO A 75 -20.61 -20.60 -14.10
C PRO A 75 -20.83 -19.98 -12.72
N LEU A 76 -20.94 -20.79 -11.66
CA LEU A 76 -21.10 -20.33 -10.28
C LEU A 76 -19.76 -20.11 -9.56
N LEU A 77 -18.66 -20.57 -10.15
CA LEU A 77 -17.31 -20.40 -9.59
C LEU A 77 -16.77 -19.02 -9.95
N ASP A 78 -15.95 -18.46 -9.06
CA ASP A 78 -15.15 -17.28 -9.41
C ASP A 78 -13.93 -17.70 -10.24
N GLY A 79 -13.22 -16.72 -10.82
CA GLY A 79 -12.06 -17.04 -11.67
C GLY A 79 -10.87 -17.66 -10.93
N LYS A 80 -10.79 -17.50 -9.59
CA LYS A 80 -9.73 -18.14 -8.79
C LYS A 80 -10.01 -19.63 -8.61
N ASP A 81 -11.28 -19.99 -8.44
CA ASP A 81 -11.75 -21.37 -8.27
C ASP A 81 -11.89 -22.10 -9.62
N LEU A 82 -12.26 -21.40 -10.69
CA LEU A 82 -12.41 -21.98 -12.03
C LEU A 82 -11.06 -22.28 -12.70
N ALA A 83 -10.02 -21.48 -12.46
CA ALA A 83 -8.72 -21.66 -13.10
C ALA A 83 -8.07 -23.03 -12.82
N PRO A 84 -8.06 -23.55 -11.58
CA PRO A 84 -7.60 -24.91 -11.29
C PRO A 84 -8.37 -26.01 -12.04
N CYS A 85 -9.66 -25.81 -12.33
CA CYS A 85 -10.48 -26.80 -13.06
C CYS A 85 -9.93 -27.12 -14.46
N LEU A 86 -9.24 -26.16 -15.10
CA LEU A 86 -8.58 -26.34 -16.40
C LEU A 86 -7.46 -27.40 -16.38
N LEU A 87 -6.97 -27.75 -15.18
CA LEU A 87 -5.83 -28.64 -14.96
C LEU A 87 -6.24 -30.04 -14.47
N VAL A 88 -7.52 -30.29 -14.20
CA VAL A 88 -7.98 -31.55 -13.59
C VAL A 88 -7.99 -32.72 -14.58
N CYS A 89 -8.74 -32.60 -15.68
CA CYS A 89 -8.80 -33.59 -16.75
C CYS A 89 -9.26 -32.94 -18.07
N HIS A 90 -9.20 -33.67 -19.20
CA HIS A 90 -9.61 -33.16 -20.50
C HIS A 90 -11.04 -32.61 -20.51
N GLN A 91 -11.99 -33.36 -19.94
CA GLN A 91 -13.40 -32.94 -19.90
C GLN A 91 -13.60 -31.65 -19.12
N TRP A 92 -12.98 -31.53 -17.94
CA TRP A 92 -13.07 -30.31 -17.13
C TRP A 92 -12.42 -29.13 -17.85
N ARG A 93 -11.28 -29.36 -18.52
CA ARG A 93 -10.64 -28.33 -19.33
C ARG A 93 -11.55 -27.84 -20.44
N ASP A 94 -12.20 -28.73 -21.18
CA ASP A 94 -13.04 -28.34 -22.31
C ASP A 94 -14.23 -27.47 -21.86
N ILE A 95 -14.89 -27.85 -20.75
CA ILE A 95 -16.03 -27.09 -20.19
C ILE A 95 -15.55 -25.78 -19.55
N ALA A 96 -14.49 -25.83 -18.74
CA ALA A 96 -13.95 -24.65 -18.05
C ALA A 96 -13.26 -23.68 -19.01
N SER A 97 -12.87 -24.10 -20.22
CA SER A 97 -12.29 -23.22 -21.25
C SER A 97 -13.34 -22.41 -22.00
N ASP A 98 -14.63 -22.60 -21.73
CA ASP A 98 -15.70 -21.84 -22.37
C ASP A 98 -15.56 -20.34 -22.05
N ASP A 99 -15.27 -19.57 -23.10
CA ASP A 99 -15.01 -18.14 -22.99
C ASP A 99 -16.25 -17.34 -22.57
N TYR A 100 -17.46 -17.91 -22.67
CA TYR A 100 -18.68 -17.31 -22.12
C TYR A 100 -18.66 -17.25 -20.58
N ILE A 101 -18.15 -18.31 -19.93
CA ILE A 101 -17.98 -18.34 -18.48
C ILE A 101 -16.97 -17.27 -18.05
N TRP A 102 -15.82 -17.21 -18.74
CA TRP A 102 -14.80 -16.21 -18.50
C TRP A 102 -15.27 -14.78 -18.83
N LYS A 103 -16.13 -14.62 -19.83
CA LYS A 103 -16.78 -13.33 -20.13
C LYS A 103 -17.56 -12.84 -18.93
N PHE A 104 -18.41 -13.68 -18.35
CA PHE A 104 -19.17 -13.30 -17.16
C PHE A 104 -18.23 -12.88 -16.03
N ILE A 105 -17.23 -13.71 -15.70
CA ILE A 105 -16.23 -13.42 -14.66
C ILE A 105 -15.49 -12.09 -14.91
N CYS A 106 -15.04 -11.86 -16.14
CA CYS A 106 -14.34 -10.63 -16.51
C CYS A 106 -15.24 -9.40 -16.45
N THR A 107 -16.50 -9.50 -16.86
CA THR A 107 -17.43 -8.37 -16.81
C THR A 107 -17.88 -8.02 -15.40
N GLN A 108 -17.87 -8.97 -14.47
CA GLN A 108 -18.06 -8.69 -13.04
C GLN A 108 -16.82 -8.00 -12.44
N LYS A 109 -15.62 -8.45 -12.80
CA LYS A 109 -14.37 -7.89 -12.27
C LYS A 109 -14.00 -6.53 -12.88
N TRP A 110 -14.25 -6.35 -14.18
CA TRP A 110 -13.96 -5.14 -14.94
C TRP A 110 -15.14 -4.83 -15.89
N PRO A 111 -16.19 -4.12 -15.41
CA PRO A 111 -17.43 -3.90 -16.17
C PRO A 111 -17.28 -3.16 -17.50
N SER A 112 -16.20 -2.40 -17.68
CA SER A 112 -15.89 -1.69 -18.94
C SER A 112 -15.68 -2.64 -20.12
N ILE A 113 -15.18 -3.87 -19.86
CA ILE A 113 -14.97 -4.90 -20.88
C ILE A 113 -16.29 -5.30 -21.54
N ALA A 114 -17.41 -5.27 -20.80
CA ALA A 114 -18.73 -5.58 -21.36
C ALA A 114 -19.13 -4.57 -22.45
N ARG A 115 -18.73 -3.30 -22.29
CA ARG A 115 -19.03 -2.21 -23.22
C ARG A 115 -18.12 -2.24 -24.44
N LYS A 116 -16.86 -2.60 -24.24
CA LYS A 116 -15.85 -2.71 -25.31
C LYS A 116 -15.02 -3.98 -25.10
N PRO A 117 -15.39 -5.10 -25.74
CA PRO A 117 -14.65 -6.34 -25.61
C PRO A 117 -13.24 -6.18 -26.20
N PRO A 118 -12.23 -6.83 -25.60
CA PRO A 118 -10.86 -6.69 -26.05
C PRO A 118 -10.70 -7.41 -27.40
N SER A 119 -10.15 -6.71 -28.38
CA SER A 119 -9.95 -7.26 -29.72
C SER A 119 -8.79 -8.25 -29.72
N GLY A 120 -8.99 -9.46 -30.23
CA GLY A 120 -7.91 -10.44 -30.45
C GLY A 120 -7.43 -11.23 -29.22
N THR A 121 -8.14 -11.17 -28.09
CA THR A 121 -7.86 -12.02 -26.92
C THR A 121 -9.15 -12.62 -26.37
N THR A 122 -9.04 -13.82 -25.77
CA THR A 122 -10.13 -14.45 -25.03
C THR A 122 -10.27 -13.81 -23.64
N TYR A 123 -11.47 -13.87 -23.05
CA TYR A 123 -11.70 -13.41 -21.69
C TYR A 123 -10.90 -14.24 -20.69
N HIS A 124 -10.70 -15.54 -20.94
CA HIS A 124 -9.80 -16.37 -20.12
C HIS A 124 -8.38 -15.79 -20.07
N ARG A 125 -7.80 -15.46 -21.24
CA ARG A 125 -6.43 -14.92 -21.31
C ARG A 125 -6.33 -13.54 -20.67
N LEU A 126 -7.38 -12.73 -20.79
CA LEU A 126 -7.47 -11.45 -20.12
C LEU A 126 -7.45 -11.60 -18.60
N PHE A 127 -8.31 -12.48 -18.07
CA PHE A 127 -8.35 -12.79 -16.64
C PHE A 127 -6.99 -13.30 -16.15
N ALA A 128 -6.38 -14.24 -16.86
CA ALA A 128 -5.09 -14.82 -16.49
C ALA A 128 -3.94 -13.80 -16.53
N THR A 129 -3.98 -12.81 -17.42
CA THR A 129 -2.93 -11.79 -17.54
C THR A 129 -2.99 -10.79 -16.39
N PHE A 130 -4.18 -10.27 -16.10
CA PHE A 130 -4.37 -9.19 -15.13
C PHE A 130 -4.72 -9.67 -13.71
N SER A 131 -4.88 -10.98 -13.51
CA SER A 131 -5.04 -11.57 -12.17
C SER A 131 -3.74 -12.12 -11.58
N LYS A 132 -2.68 -12.22 -12.40
CA LYS A 132 -1.35 -12.56 -11.89
C LYS A 132 -0.80 -11.35 -11.13
N PRO A 133 -0.16 -11.55 -9.97
CA PRO A 133 0.69 -10.53 -9.39
C PRO A 133 1.70 -10.11 -10.46
N PRO A 134 1.95 -8.82 -10.68
CA PRO A 134 3.01 -8.39 -11.56
C PRO A 134 4.32 -9.03 -11.05
N LEU A 135 4.99 -9.80 -11.92
CA LEU A 135 6.38 -10.18 -11.71
C LEU A 135 7.16 -8.87 -11.78
N GLN A 136 7.43 -8.27 -10.62
CA GLN A 136 8.28 -7.09 -10.56
C GLN A 136 9.70 -7.56 -10.92
N PRO A 137 10.28 -7.08 -12.04
CA PRO A 137 11.69 -7.29 -12.29
C PRO A 137 12.49 -6.74 -11.10
N PRO A 138 13.70 -7.26 -10.81
CA PRO A 138 14.57 -6.64 -9.83
C PRO A 138 14.74 -5.17 -10.20
N LEU A 139 14.43 -4.28 -9.27
CA LEU A 139 14.69 -2.86 -9.46
C LEU A 139 16.21 -2.66 -9.65
N PRO A 140 16.63 -1.70 -10.50
CA PRO A 140 18.04 -1.42 -10.70
C PRO A 140 18.68 -1.02 -9.37
N LEU A 141 19.97 -1.27 -9.17
CA LEU A 141 20.66 -0.78 -7.97
C LEU A 141 20.61 0.76 -7.93
N PRO A 142 20.46 1.39 -6.76
CA PRO A 142 20.54 2.84 -6.64
C PRO A 142 21.90 3.34 -7.16
N CYS A 143 21.89 4.51 -7.80
CA CYS A 143 23.12 5.18 -8.26
C CYS A 143 23.80 5.96 -7.13
N LEU A 144 23.10 6.19 -6.01
CA LEU A 144 23.63 6.80 -4.80
C LEU A 144 24.12 5.76 -3.79
N SER A 145 25.05 6.21 -2.93
CA SER A 145 25.41 5.51 -1.70
C SER A 145 25.28 6.47 -0.51
N PHE A 146 24.82 5.99 0.64
CA PHE A 146 24.78 6.80 1.86
C PHE A 146 26.15 7.28 2.34
N ASN A 147 27.23 6.62 1.90
CA ASN A 147 28.59 7.07 2.19
C ASN A 147 28.95 8.37 1.46
N ASP A 148 28.31 8.63 0.32
CA ASP A 148 28.56 9.79 -0.52
C ASP A 148 27.55 10.92 -0.30
N LEU A 149 26.68 10.79 0.72
CA LEU A 149 25.63 11.75 1.02
C LEU A 149 25.90 12.50 2.33
N VAL A 150 25.76 13.82 2.27
CA VAL A 150 25.83 14.73 3.43
C VAL A 150 24.57 15.58 3.49
N PHE A 151 23.88 15.53 4.61
CA PHE A 151 22.66 16.29 4.87
C PHE A 151 23.00 17.57 5.64
N TYR A 152 22.58 18.70 5.11
CA TYR A 152 22.66 20.00 5.77
C TYR A 152 21.30 20.28 6.38
N ILE A 153 21.26 20.38 7.70
CA ILE A 153 20.02 20.49 8.46
C ILE A 153 20.10 21.76 9.29
N ASP A 154 19.17 22.68 9.03
CA ASP A 154 19.09 23.96 9.69
C ASP A 154 17.70 24.12 10.33
N LEU A 155 17.66 24.62 11.56
CA LEU A 155 16.43 24.96 12.28
C LEU A 155 16.47 26.44 12.69
N TRP A 156 15.36 27.14 12.47
CA TRP A 156 15.17 28.53 12.88
C TRP A 156 13.99 28.65 13.84
N SER A 157 14.13 29.53 14.83
CA SER A 157 13.06 30.01 15.71
C SER A 157 12.86 31.49 15.46
N ASP A 158 11.70 31.90 14.94
CA ASP A 158 11.38 33.29 14.60
C ASP A 158 12.55 33.99 13.85
N GLU A 159 13.05 33.34 12.79
CA GLU A 159 14.20 33.75 11.96
C GLU A 159 15.59 33.70 12.61
N THR A 160 15.67 33.35 13.89
CA THR A 160 16.96 33.11 14.56
C THR A 160 17.39 31.66 14.39
N LEU A 161 18.59 31.43 13.85
CA LEU A 161 19.14 30.08 13.70
C LEU A 161 19.42 29.47 15.08
N ILE A 162 18.75 28.36 15.40
CA ILE A 162 18.89 27.65 16.67
C ILE A 162 19.69 26.34 16.53
N PHE A 163 19.74 25.77 15.33
CA PHE A 163 20.52 24.57 15.03
C PHE A 163 20.97 24.63 13.57
N SER A 164 22.22 24.21 13.31
CA SER A 164 22.76 24.07 11.96
C SER A 164 23.88 23.04 11.98
N ASN A 165 23.79 22.03 11.11
CA ASN A 165 24.82 21.00 11.03
C ASN A 165 24.85 20.33 9.66
N ALA A 166 26.04 19.85 9.28
CA ALA A 166 26.28 19.04 8.08
C ALA A 166 26.68 17.62 8.50
N ILE A 167 25.84 16.63 8.19
CA ILE A 167 25.94 15.28 8.76
C ILE A 167 25.94 14.25 7.65
N SER A 168 26.88 13.30 7.71
CA SER A 168 26.89 12.19 6.75
C SER A 168 25.66 11.31 6.93
N ALA A 169 25.08 10.85 5.82
CA ALA A 169 23.87 10.05 5.84
C ALA A 169 24.07 8.70 6.56
N SER A 170 25.27 8.12 6.51
CA SER A 170 25.60 6.90 7.27
C SER A 170 25.48 7.11 8.78
N VAL A 171 25.80 8.30 9.29
CA VAL A 171 25.63 8.64 10.71
C VAL A 171 24.14 8.72 11.07
N LEU A 172 23.32 9.26 10.17
CA LEU A 172 21.87 9.34 10.37
C LEU A 172 21.21 7.95 10.38
N LEU A 173 21.73 6.99 9.62
CA LEU A 173 21.20 5.62 9.60
C LEU A 173 21.60 4.79 10.82
N VAL A 174 22.75 5.08 11.44
CA VAL A 174 23.12 4.46 12.73
C VAL A 174 22.14 4.86 13.82
N GLY A 175 21.62 6.09 13.72
CA GLY A 175 20.60 6.64 14.58
C GLY A 175 21.08 7.14 15.94
N LEU A 176 20.19 7.12 16.94
CA LEU A 176 20.45 7.70 18.26
C LEU A 176 21.44 6.83 19.05
N LYS A 177 22.54 7.42 19.54
CA LYS A 177 23.52 6.68 20.37
C LYS A 177 22.96 6.30 21.73
N MET A 178 22.12 7.17 22.28
CA MET A 178 21.49 6.96 23.58
C MET A 178 20.10 7.55 23.58
N ILE A 179 19.10 6.72 23.87
CA ILE A 179 17.72 7.18 24.08
C ILE A 179 17.63 7.76 25.50
N PRO A 180 17.25 9.04 25.68
CA PRO A 180 17.15 9.63 27.01
C PRO A 180 16.11 8.92 27.89
N GLU A 181 16.38 8.86 29.19
CA GLU A 181 15.35 8.50 30.16
C GLU A 181 14.21 9.53 30.16
N GLY A 182 12.98 9.06 30.37
CA GLY A 182 11.80 9.92 30.46
C GLY A 182 11.07 10.21 29.14
N ILE A 183 11.45 9.59 28.02
CA ILE A 183 10.60 9.59 26.82
C ILE A 183 9.33 8.76 27.04
N SER A 184 8.26 9.10 26.33
CA SER A 184 7.00 8.33 26.36
C SER A 184 7.18 6.93 25.78
N ASP A 185 6.37 5.97 26.23
CA ASP A 185 6.40 4.60 25.68
C ASP A 185 6.04 4.58 24.19
N VAL A 186 5.18 5.51 23.75
CA VAL A 186 4.82 5.67 22.34
C VAL A 186 6.03 6.09 21.50
N LEU A 187 6.79 7.10 21.97
CA LEU A 187 8.01 7.52 21.29
C LEU A 187 9.07 6.41 21.31
N ARG A 188 9.19 5.69 22.42
CA ARG A 188 10.12 4.56 22.52
C ARG A 188 9.80 3.48 21.49
N SER A 189 8.55 3.03 21.42
CA SER A 189 8.14 2.03 20.44
C SER A 189 8.31 2.50 19.00
N HIS A 190 8.11 3.80 18.72
CA HIS A 190 8.37 4.38 17.39
C HIS A 190 9.86 4.35 17.03
N LEU A 191 10.76 4.65 17.98
CA LEU A 191 12.21 4.62 17.75
C LEU A 191 12.77 3.19 17.65
N GLU A 192 12.13 2.22 18.29
CA GLU A 192 12.49 0.79 18.25
C GLU A 192 11.90 0.05 17.03
N SER A 193 11.06 0.70 16.23
CA SER A 193 10.46 0.10 15.03
C SER A 193 11.51 -0.31 14.00
N THR A 194 11.20 -1.29 13.16
CA THR A 194 12.08 -1.70 12.04
C THR A 194 12.01 -0.79 10.81
N ASP A 195 11.23 0.27 10.86
CA ASP A 195 11.08 1.21 9.75
C ASP A 195 12.38 1.97 9.50
N CYS A 196 12.74 2.17 8.24
CA CYS A 196 13.99 2.85 7.88
C CYS A 196 13.84 4.36 8.09
N LYS A 197 14.44 4.87 9.20
CA LYS A 197 14.39 6.27 9.61
C LYS A 197 15.81 6.82 9.74
N MET A 198 15.98 8.08 9.37
CA MET A 198 17.25 8.78 9.51
C MET A 198 17.21 9.62 10.78
N LEU A 199 17.96 9.22 11.80
CA LEU A 199 17.89 9.80 13.15
C LEU A 199 19.17 10.53 13.50
N LEU A 200 19.01 11.72 14.07
CA LEU A 200 20.08 12.57 14.55
C LEU A 200 19.90 12.84 16.04
N GLN A 201 20.92 12.53 16.82
CA GLN A 201 20.99 12.98 18.21
C GLN A 201 21.50 14.42 18.28
N VAL A 202 20.82 15.25 19.07
CA VAL A 202 21.14 16.67 19.23
C VAL A 202 21.76 16.89 20.61
N GLU A 203 23.04 17.26 20.63
CA GLU A 203 23.80 17.54 21.85
C GLU A 203 24.57 18.86 21.75
N PRO A 204 24.41 19.80 22.72
CA PRO A 204 23.47 19.73 23.85
C PRO A 204 22.00 19.82 23.41
N LYS A 205 21.08 19.36 24.27
CA LYS A 205 19.63 19.50 24.03
C LYS A 205 19.26 20.97 23.86
N ILE A 206 18.31 21.24 22.96
CA ILE A 206 17.85 22.60 22.66
C ILE A 206 16.47 22.78 23.29
N THR A 207 16.33 23.80 24.13
CA THR A 207 15.04 24.19 24.69
C THR A 207 14.36 25.17 23.74
N ILE A 208 13.21 24.79 23.22
CA ILE A 208 12.39 25.61 22.33
C ILE A 208 11.29 26.26 23.18
N PRO A 209 11.26 27.61 23.29
CA PRO A 209 10.23 28.31 24.04
C PRO A 209 8.83 28.08 23.44
N GLN A 210 7.80 28.13 24.27
CA GLN A 210 6.44 28.07 23.74
C GLN A 210 6.08 29.29 22.89
N GLY A 211 5.30 29.08 21.84
CA GLY A 211 4.68 30.16 21.05
C GLY A 211 5.60 30.77 19.99
N VAL A 212 6.81 30.25 19.84
CA VAL A 212 7.72 30.60 18.74
C VAL A 212 7.41 29.75 17.50
N THR A 213 7.67 30.32 16.33
CA THR A 213 7.57 29.57 15.08
C THR A 213 8.90 28.90 14.80
N VAL A 214 8.89 27.56 14.74
CA VAL A 214 10.06 26.80 14.34
C VAL A 214 9.92 26.39 12.87
N THR A 215 10.99 26.56 12.10
CA THR A 215 11.08 26.09 10.71
C THR A 215 12.33 25.27 10.50
N SER A 216 12.30 24.35 9.52
CA SER A 216 13.43 23.52 9.11
C SER A 216 13.72 23.65 7.62
N SER A 217 14.99 23.54 7.27
CA SER A 217 15.45 23.38 5.90
C SER A 217 16.43 22.23 5.87
N VAL A 218 16.30 21.42 4.83
CA VAL A 218 17.15 20.25 4.62
C VAL A 218 17.64 20.27 3.19
N LEU A 219 18.96 20.30 3.03
CA LEU A 219 19.63 20.05 1.75
C LEU A 219 20.38 18.73 1.86
N VAL A 220 20.55 18.06 0.73
CA VAL A 220 21.43 16.91 0.62
C VAL A 220 22.48 17.20 -0.45
N ALA A 221 23.73 16.93 -0.12
CA ALA A 221 24.85 17.05 -1.04
C ALA A 221 25.47 15.69 -1.31
N ARG A 222 26.00 15.58 -2.52
CA ARG A 222 26.78 14.46 -3.00
C ARG A 222 28.26 14.80 -2.95
N THR A 223 29.03 14.03 -2.18
CA THR A 223 30.49 14.21 -2.11
C THR A 223 31.22 13.67 -3.32
N ASP A 224 30.60 12.76 -4.08
CA ASP A 224 31.17 12.14 -5.28
C ASP A 224 31.08 13.03 -6.53
N THR A 225 30.06 13.89 -6.60
CA THR A 225 29.76 14.72 -7.78
C THR A 225 29.67 16.22 -7.49
N ASP A 226 29.78 16.62 -6.22
CA ASP A 226 29.66 18.01 -5.74
C ASP A 226 28.31 18.66 -6.09
N LYS A 227 27.26 17.84 -6.20
CA LYS A 227 25.90 18.29 -6.49
C LYS A 227 25.08 18.40 -5.21
N MET A 228 24.09 19.29 -5.23
CA MET A 228 23.13 19.45 -4.14
C MET A 228 21.69 19.37 -4.62
N ALA A 229 20.82 18.83 -3.77
CA ALA A 229 19.38 18.85 -3.94
C ALA A 229 18.70 19.38 -2.67
N CYS A 230 17.55 20.02 -2.85
CA CYS A 230 16.73 20.49 -1.75
C CYS A 230 15.69 19.44 -1.39
N ILE A 231 15.66 19.05 -0.11
CA ILE A 231 14.66 18.14 0.44
C ILE A 231 13.51 18.94 1.06
N MET A 232 13.84 20.02 1.76
CA MET A 232 12.88 20.84 2.49
C MET A 232 13.37 22.29 2.57
N HIS A 233 12.48 23.27 2.36
CA HIS A 233 12.83 24.69 2.41
C HIS A 233 11.94 25.50 3.38
N LYS A 234 12.50 25.86 4.54
CA LYS A 234 11.83 26.64 5.59
C LYS A 234 10.43 26.12 5.95
N SER A 235 10.25 24.81 6.00
CA SER A 235 8.97 24.20 6.39
C SER A 235 8.71 24.39 7.88
N MET A 236 7.49 24.79 8.21
CA MET A 236 7.08 25.08 9.58
C MET A 236 6.66 23.81 10.33
N PHE A 237 7.00 23.73 11.62
CA PHE A 237 6.48 22.68 12.52
C PHE A 237 5.10 23.08 13.03
N ASP A 238 4.07 22.82 12.25
CA ASP A 238 2.68 23.15 12.57
C ASP A 238 1.92 21.99 13.25
N TYR A 239 2.43 20.77 13.15
CA TYR A 239 1.86 19.59 13.79
C TYR A 239 2.66 19.19 15.04
N ILE A 240 2.15 19.56 16.21
CA ILE A 240 2.73 19.16 17.50
C ILE A 240 1.83 18.12 18.14
N ASP A 241 2.36 16.91 18.33
CA ASP A 241 1.68 15.82 19.00
C ASP A 241 2.40 15.46 20.30
N LEU A 242 1.87 15.98 21.40
CA LEU A 242 2.41 15.72 22.74
C LEU A 242 2.26 14.26 23.16
N THR A 243 1.32 13.51 22.57
CA THR A 243 1.14 12.08 22.89
C THR A 243 2.25 11.23 22.29
N THR A 244 2.69 11.57 21.08
CA THR A 244 3.86 10.95 20.44
C THR A 244 5.17 11.66 20.80
N SER A 245 5.11 12.77 21.54
CA SER A 245 6.28 13.57 21.94
C SER A 245 7.13 14.02 20.74
N ARG A 246 6.44 14.39 19.65
CA ARG A 246 7.05 14.85 18.39
C ARG A 246 6.38 16.12 17.88
N ALA A 247 7.18 17.00 17.29
CA ALA A 247 6.70 18.07 16.43
C ALA A 247 7.13 17.75 15.00
N MET A 248 6.24 17.83 14.03
CA MET A 248 6.50 17.40 12.66
C MET A 248 6.30 18.55 11.68
N SER A 249 7.16 18.59 10.68
CA SER A 249 7.02 19.39 9.48
C SER A 249 7.18 18.47 8.26
N TYR A 250 6.67 18.90 7.12
CA TYR A 250 6.93 18.23 5.86
C TYR A 250 7.12 19.23 4.73
N ASP A 251 7.71 18.75 3.64
CA ASP A 251 7.76 19.46 2.37
C ASP A 251 7.61 18.46 1.23
N TYR A 252 7.21 18.94 0.07
CA TYR A 252 7.11 18.12 -1.13
C TYR A 252 8.48 18.04 -1.81
N LEU A 253 8.89 16.81 -2.14
CA LEU A 253 10.15 16.59 -2.84
C LEU A 253 10.11 17.18 -4.25
N ASN A 254 11.16 17.93 -4.58
CA ASN A 254 11.37 18.47 -5.91
C ASN A 254 12.18 17.49 -6.76
N PHE A 255 11.51 16.80 -7.68
CA PHE A 255 12.13 15.85 -8.58
C PHE A 255 12.71 16.52 -9.82
N SER A 256 13.76 15.93 -10.36
CA SER A 256 14.37 16.34 -11.62
C SER A 256 13.34 16.33 -12.76
N PRO A 257 13.43 17.24 -13.76
CA PRO A 257 12.59 17.21 -14.95
C PRO A 257 12.61 15.88 -15.73
N GLY A 258 13.59 15.00 -15.46
CA GLY A 258 13.62 13.63 -15.96
C GLY A 258 12.52 12.71 -15.41
N HIS A 259 11.86 13.11 -14.32
CA HIS A 259 10.78 12.37 -13.64
C HIS A 259 9.47 13.20 -13.56
N PRO A 260 8.92 13.67 -14.69
CA PRO A 260 7.87 14.70 -14.71
C PRO A 260 6.50 14.25 -14.17
N PHE A 261 6.31 12.95 -13.92
CA PHE A 261 5.06 12.39 -13.39
C PHE A 261 5.17 11.95 -11.92
N VAL A 262 6.34 12.14 -11.30
CA VAL A 262 6.53 11.88 -9.88
C VAL A 262 6.24 13.19 -9.15
N SER A 263 5.16 13.22 -8.38
CA SER A 263 4.73 14.36 -7.58
C SER A 263 4.16 13.88 -6.25
N ASP A 264 3.86 14.83 -5.36
CA ASP A 264 3.11 14.59 -4.12
C ASP A 264 3.78 13.64 -3.11
N ILE A 265 5.08 13.35 -3.28
CA ILE A 265 5.88 12.63 -2.28
C ILE A 265 6.43 13.64 -1.29
N ARG A 266 6.19 13.38 0.00
CA ARG A 266 6.65 14.26 1.08
C ARG A 266 7.91 13.70 1.74
N ALA A 267 8.77 14.62 2.17
CA ALA A 267 9.79 14.35 3.15
C ALA A 267 9.32 14.91 4.50
N TRP A 268 9.42 14.10 5.54
CA TRP A 268 9.03 14.46 6.90
C TRP A 268 10.27 14.76 7.73
N VAL A 269 10.20 15.82 8.53
CA VAL A 269 11.16 16.10 9.58
C VAL A 269 10.41 16.14 10.91
N SER A 270 10.84 15.34 11.88
CA SER A 270 10.26 15.34 13.22
C SER A 270 11.29 15.77 14.26
N LEU A 271 10.95 16.73 15.12
CA LEU A 271 11.69 17.04 16.33
C LEU A 271 11.27 16.05 17.42
N LEU A 272 12.24 15.39 18.05
CA LEU A 272 12.03 14.46 19.16
C LEU A 272 12.14 15.23 20.48
N ILE A 273 11.04 15.27 21.23
CA ILE A 273 10.87 16.18 22.36
C ILE A 273 10.78 15.39 23.68
N LEU A 274 11.45 15.91 24.71
CA LEU A 274 11.24 15.50 26.10
C LEU A 274 10.25 16.45 26.76
N THR A 275 9.13 15.90 27.25
CA THR A 275 8.17 16.69 28.01
C THR A 275 8.61 16.74 29.48
N LYS A 276 9.12 17.88 29.95
CA LYS A 276 9.44 18.06 31.37
C LYS A 276 8.16 18.24 32.18
N GLY A 277 7.94 17.35 33.15
CA GLY A 277 6.82 17.41 34.08
C GLY A 277 6.95 18.54 35.11
N ARG A 278 6.69 19.79 34.71
CA ARG A 278 6.27 20.92 35.58
C ARG A 278 6.09 22.18 34.74
N ILE A 279 4.83 22.61 34.54
CA ILE A 279 4.25 23.98 34.37
C ILE A 279 5.01 25.04 33.52
N GLY A 280 6.14 24.72 32.90
CA GLY A 280 6.81 25.50 31.86
C GLY A 280 6.60 24.81 30.54
N MET A 281 5.95 25.50 29.59
CA MET A 281 5.53 24.96 28.29
C MET A 281 6.68 24.89 27.27
N ASP A 282 7.92 24.85 27.75
CA ASP A 282 9.13 24.78 26.93
C ASP A 282 9.41 23.32 26.55
N MET A 283 9.82 23.12 25.31
CA MET A 283 10.05 21.79 24.72
C MET A 283 11.55 21.53 24.60
N ASP A 284 12.03 20.48 25.27
CA ASP A 284 13.44 20.08 25.14
C ASP A 284 13.60 19.11 23.97
N MET A 285 14.15 19.61 22.87
CA MET A 285 14.53 18.82 21.71
C MET A 285 15.83 18.07 22.00
N PHE A 286 15.81 16.74 21.88
CA PHE A 286 16.99 15.88 22.06
C PHE A 286 17.43 15.18 20.78
N GLY A 287 16.60 15.21 19.74
CA GLY A 287 16.91 14.58 18.46
C GLY A 287 16.01 15.09 17.34
N LEU A 288 16.37 14.68 16.14
CA LEU A 288 15.66 14.96 14.90
C LEU A 288 15.55 13.67 14.09
N GLU A 289 14.43 13.50 13.42
CA GLU A 289 14.13 12.39 12.52
C GLU A 289 13.85 12.95 11.12
N ILE A 290 14.44 12.34 10.09
CA ILE A 290 14.07 12.54 8.69
C ILE A 290 13.48 11.22 8.19
N ASP A 291 12.29 11.28 7.60
CA ASP A 291 11.55 10.11 7.16
C ASP A 291 10.88 10.36 5.80
N PHE A 292 10.82 9.30 4.98
CA PHE A 292 10.18 9.28 3.66
C PHE A 292 9.07 8.23 3.59
N CYS A 293 8.46 7.91 4.74
CA CYS A 293 7.48 6.83 4.93
C CYS A 293 6.27 6.82 3.99
N ASP A 294 5.97 7.94 3.31
CA ASP A 294 4.95 7.97 2.26
C ASP A 294 5.34 7.15 1.00
N ALA A 295 6.64 6.94 0.76
CA ALA A 295 7.15 6.34 -0.47
C ALA A 295 8.29 5.31 -0.27
N ALA A 296 9.01 5.34 0.85
CA ALA A 296 10.15 4.47 1.10
C ALA A 296 10.14 3.94 2.55
N ASN A 297 10.41 2.64 2.72
CA ASN A 297 10.55 2.00 4.03
C ASN A 297 11.82 1.13 4.14
N SER A 298 12.78 1.32 3.24
CA SER A 298 14.08 0.66 3.27
C SER A 298 15.19 1.57 2.75
N GLU A 299 16.44 1.26 3.12
CA GLU A 299 17.63 1.99 2.69
C GLU A 299 17.70 2.15 1.16
N ASN A 300 17.44 1.07 0.41
CA ASN A 300 17.48 1.11 -1.05
C ASN A 300 16.35 1.97 -1.64
N GLU A 301 15.15 1.92 -1.07
CA GLU A 301 14.03 2.75 -1.51
C GLU A 301 14.29 4.24 -1.26
N ILE A 302 14.91 4.58 -0.13
CA ILE A 302 15.34 5.96 0.14
C ILE A 302 16.38 6.38 -0.90
N LEU A 303 17.39 5.56 -1.21
CA LEU A 303 18.38 5.91 -2.23
C LEU A 303 17.76 6.09 -3.62
N TRP A 304 16.83 5.22 -4.03
CA TRP A 304 16.08 5.40 -5.28
C TRP A 304 15.25 6.68 -5.30
N LEU A 305 14.63 7.03 -4.16
CA LEU A 305 13.87 8.26 -4.04
C LEU A 305 14.77 9.48 -4.19
N LEU A 306 15.92 9.48 -3.52
CA LEU A 306 16.91 10.56 -3.57
C LEU A 306 17.57 10.68 -4.95
N ASP A 307 17.76 9.57 -5.67
CA ASP A 307 18.28 9.55 -7.04
C ASP A 307 17.45 10.42 -8.00
N MET A 308 16.14 10.51 -7.76
CA MET A 308 15.21 11.24 -8.62
C MET A 308 15.17 12.75 -8.35
N LEU A 309 15.83 13.25 -7.30
CA LEU A 309 15.78 14.67 -6.94
C LEU A 309 16.40 15.59 -8.01
N ASP A 310 16.03 16.87 -7.97
CA ASP A 310 16.60 17.92 -8.83
C ASP A 310 18.03 18.31 -8.37
N TRP A 311 18.99 17.43 -8.64
CA TRP A 311 20.41 17.62 -8.33
C TRP A 311 21.06 18.71 -9.21
N LYS A 312 21.55 19.77 -8.57
CA LYS A 312 22.20 20.95 -9.18
C LYS A 312 23.70 20.95 -8.92
#